data_AF-A0A4Z1AXJ9-F1
#
_entry.id   AF-A0A4Z1AXJ9-F1
#
_cell.length_a   1.000
_cell.length_b   1.000
_cell.length_c   1.000
_cell.angle_alpha   90.00
_cell.angle_beta   90.00
_cell.angle_gamma   90.00
#
_symmetry.space_group_name_H-M   'P 1'
#
loop_
_entity.id
_entity.type
_entity.pdbx_description
1 polymer ?
#
loop_
_entity_poly.entity_id
_entity_poly.type
_entity_poly.pdbx_seq_one_letter_code
_entity_poly.pdbx_strand_id
1 'polypeptide(L)'
;MYHTDQIELITSIGLRNAINKYYLYLIEIKMVNGKFYYFLDRPMSWTFKSPSIRLLKKHALLSSKVNDKQIDKDGFSSLYQ
;
A
#
# COMPACT_ATOMS: atom_id res chain seq x y z
N MET A 1 -20.93 2.03 -6.64
CA MET A 1 -20.32 2.61 -5.42
C MET A 1 -19.59 1.49 -4.70
N TYR A 2 -18.30 1.64 -4.42
CA TYR A 2 -17.56 0.68 -3.59
C TYR A 2 -17.81 1.04 -2.12
N HIS A 3 -18.38 0.12 -1.35
CA HIS A 3 -18.56 0.31 0.10
C HIS A 3 -17.23 0.00 0.80
N THR A 4 -16.88 0.82 1.79
CA THR A 4 -15.65 0.64 2.59
C THR A 4 -15.55 -0.76 3.22
N ASP A 5 -16.69 -1.40 3.48
CA ASP A 5 -16.77 -2.75 4.02
C ASP A 5 -16.18 -3.82 3.09
N GLN A 6 -16.06 -3.51 1.79
CA GLN A 6 -15.42 -4.39 0.82
C GLN A 6 -13.89 -4.33 0.88
N ILE A 7 -13.32 -3.35 1.60
CA ILE A 7 -11.88 -3.23 1.83
C ILE A 7 -11.52 -4.05 3.08
N GLU A 8 -10.64 -5.02 2.88
CA GLU A 8 -10.10 -5.84 3.97
C GLU A 8 -8.89 -5.14 4.59
N LEU A 9 -7.93 -4.73 3.76
CA LEU A 9 -6.65 -4.19 4.21
C LEU A 9 -6.07 -3.21 3.19
N ILE A 10 -5.43 -2.15 3.67
CA ILE A 10 -4.65 -1.20 2.89
C ILE A 10 -3.23 -1.18 3.41
N THR A 11 -2.24 -1.42 2.55
CA THR A 11 -0.84 -1.56 2.96
C THR A 11 0.10 -0.75 2.07
N SER A 12 1.13 -0.15 2.67
CA SER A 12 2.27 0.40 1.92
C SER A 12 3.17 -0.74 1.47
N ILE A 13 3.47 -0.82 0.18
CA ILE A 13 4.42 -1.77 -0.39
C ILE A 13 5.65 -1.02 -0.88
N GLY A 14 6.83 -1.41 -0.40
CA GLY A 14 8.11 -1.03 -1.00
C GLY A 14 8.51 -2.08 -2.04
N LEU A 15 8.65 -1.68 -3.30
CA LEU A 15 9.24 -2.55 -4.31
C LEU A 15 10.76 -2.41 -4.31
N ARG A 16 11.45 -3.49 -3.95
CA ARG A 16 12.90 -3.59 -4.12
C ARG A 16 13.18 -4.16 -5.51
N ASN A 17 14.06 -3.51 -6.27
CA ASN A 17 14.62 -4.09 -7.49
C ASN A 17 16.08 -4.51 -7.22
N ALA A 18 16.58 -5.53 -7.93
CA ALA A 18 17.93 -6.07 -7.81
C ALA A 18 19.06 -5.00 -7.92
N ILE A 19 18.77 -3.85 -8.53
CA ILE A 19 19.72 -2.74 -8.74
C ILE A 19 19.65 -1.69 -7.59
N ASN A 20 18.84 -1.93 -6.55
CA ASN A 20 18.79 -1.13 -5.30
C ASN A 20 18.53 0.39 -5.49
N LYS A 21 18.07 0.82 -6.68
CA LYS A 21 18.07 2.23 -7.10
C LYS A 21 16.69 2.89 -7.16
N TYR A 22 15.61 2.12 -7.13
CA TYR A 22 14.25 2.66 -7.20
C TYR A 22 13.37 1.99 -6.14
N TYR A 23 13.16 2.68 -5.03
CA TYR A 23 12.05 2.36 -4.13
C TYR A 23 10.79 2.95 -4.76
N LEU A 24 10.12 2.16 -5.61
CA LEU A 24 8.75 2.49 -5.98
C LEU A 24 7.87 2.11 -4.80
N TYR A 25 7.15 3.10 -4.28
CA TYR A 25 6.20 2.91 -3.20
C TYR A 25 4.82 2.76 -3.80
N LEU A 26 4.17 1.65 -3.47
CA LEU A 26 2.80 1.37 -3.87
C LEU A 26 1.90 1.36 -2.65
N ILE A 27 0.63 1.64 -2.88
CA ILE A 27 -0.45 1.28 -1.96
C ILE A 27 -1.12 0.05 -2.56
N GLU A 28 -1.15 -1.03 -1.79
CA GLU A 28 -1.95 -2.22 -2.06
C GLU A 28 -3.25 -2.14 -1.28
N ILE A 29 -4.37 -2.35 -1.96
CA ILE A 29 -5.70 -2.50 -1.37
C ILE A 29 -6.14 -3.94 -1.61
N LYS A 30 -6.24 -4.71 -0.53
CA LYS A 30 -6.83 -6.05 -0.53
C LYS A 30 -8.32 -5.93 -0.25
N MET A 31 -9.12 -6.47 -1.15
CA MET A 31 -10.58 -6.56 -1.00
C MET A 31 -10.97 -7.86 -0.32
N VAL A 32 -12.13 -7.87 0.34
CA VAL A 32 -12.70 -9.06 1.00
C VAL A 32 -12.94 -10.25 0.06
N ASN A 33 -13.08 -10.00 -1.25
CA ASN A 33 -13.23 -11.04 -2.28
C ASN A 33 -11.89 -11.56 -2.82
N GLY A 34 -10.77 -11.21 -2.19
CA GLY A 34 -9.43 -11.63 -2.58
C GLY A 34 -8.81 -10.84 -3.74
N LYS A 35 -9.51 -9.85 -4.32
CA LYS A 35 -8.93 -8.99 -5.36
C LYS A 35 -7.97 -7.97 -4.76
N PHE A 36 -6.89 -7.69 -5.49
CA PHE A 36 -5.91 -6.67 -5.15
C PHE A 36 -5.97 -5.50 -6.12
N TYR A 37 -5.84 -4.29 -5.60
CA TYR A 37 -5.64 -3.07 -6.39
C TYR A 37 -4.36 -2.36 -5.95
N TYR A 38 -3.66 -1.79 -6.92
CA TYR A 38 -2.37 -1.16 -6.72
C TYR A 38 -2.37 0.26 -7.26
N PHE A 39 -1.84 1.20 -6.47
CA PHE A 39 -1.67 2.59 -6.86
C PHE A 39 -0.25 3.05 -6.55
N LEU A 40 0.33 3.84 -7.44
CA LEU A 40 1.59 4.52 -7.16
C LEU A 40 1.37 5.54 -6.04
N ASP A 41 2.16 5.41 -4.99
CA ASP A 41 2.20 6.40 -3.93
C ASP A 41 3.13 7.56 -4.31
N ARG A 42 2.96 8.68 -3.61
CA ARG A 42 3.90 9.79 -3.70
C ARG A 42 5.28 9.35 -3.17
N PRO A 43 6.37 9.96 -3.65
CA PRO A 43 7.70 9.72 -3.11
C PRO A 43 7.67 9.86 -1.58
N MET A 44 8.20 8.86 -0.88
CA MET A 44 8.26 8.91 0.57
C MET A 44 9.06 10.13 1.03
N SER A 45 8.55 10.78 2.08
CA SER A 45 9.33 11.78 2.80
C SER A 45 10.56 11.14 3.46
N TRP A 46 11.50 11.96 3.92
CA TRP A 46 12.70 11.53 4.67
C TRP A 46 12.42 10.58 5.85
N THR A 47 11.19 10.54 6.37
CA THR A 47 10.77 9.61 7.43
C THR A 47 10.41 8.21 6.94
N PHE A 48 10.57 7.90 5.64
CA PHE A 48 10.17 6.64 5.03
C PHE A 48 8.72 6.24 5.34
N LYS A 49 7.85 7.25 5.44
CA LYS A 49 6.41 7.08 5.66
C LYS A 49 5.65 7.52 4.42
N SER A 50 4.71 6.67 4.01
CA SER A 50 3.80 6.90 2.90
C SER A 50 2.89 8.09 3.26
N PRO A 51 2.88 9.18 2.46
CA PRO A 51 1.98 10.31 2.69
C PRO A 51 0.50 9.90 2.63
N SER A 52 0.17 8.98 1.73
CA SER A 52 -1.19 8.50 1.53
C SER A 52 -1.65 7.62 2.70
N ILE A 53 -0.82 6.69 3.17
CA ILE A 53 -1.11 5.90 4.38
C ILE A 53 -1.29 6.82 5.59
N ARG A 54 -0.46 7.86 5.72
CA ARG A 54 -0.62 8.85 6.81
C ARG A 54 -1.98 9.56 6.76
N LEU A 55 -2.48 9.87 5.56
CA LEU A 55 -3.82 10.45 5.39
C LEU A 55 -4.92 9.44 5.71
N LEU A 56 -4.80 8.21 5.21
CA LEU A 56 -5.78 7.15 5.41
C LEU A 56 -5.89 6.73 6.89
N LYS A 57 -4.80 6.75 7.65
CA LYS A 57 -4.82 6.52 9.10
C LYS A 57 -5.65 7.55 9.87
N LYS A 58 -5.82 8.75 9.33
CA LYS A 58 -6.65 9.80 9.92
C LYS A 58 -8.10 9.78 9.43
N HIS A 59 -8.42 8.90 8.48
CA HIS A 59 -9.75 8.81 7.89
C HIS A 59 -10.64 7.92 8.76
N ALA A 60 -11.82 8.43 9.15
CA ALA A 60 -12.71 7.79 10.12
C ALA A 60 -13.09 6.33 9.76
N LEU A 61 -13.30 6.06 8.47
CA LEU A 61 -13.74 4.73 8.00
C LEU A 61 -12.61 3.80 7.57
N LEU A 62 -11.40 4.33 7.33
CA LEU A 62 -10.30 3.57 6.73
C LEU A 62 -9.15 3.33 7.69
N SER A 63 -9.07 4.08 8.79
CA SER A 63 -7.98 3.98 9.76
C SER A 63 -7.77 2.55 10.28
N SER A 64 -8.85 1.83 10.58
CA SER A 64 -8.82 0.43 11.04
C SER A 64 -8.42 -0.59 9.97
N LYS A 65 -8.47 -0.19 8.69
CA LYS A 65 -8.11 -1.03 7.53
C LYS A 65 -6.66 -0.81 7.11
N VAL A 66 -5.98 0.18 7.65
CA VAL A 66 -4.62 0.54 7.24
C VAL A 66 -3.61 -0.23 8.06
N ASN A 67 -2.70 -0.94 7.39
CA ASN A 67 -1.58 -1.59 8.04
C ASN A 67 -0.60 -0.54 8.59
N ASP A 68 -0.13 -0.76 9.81
CA ASP A 68 0.81 0.14 10.46
C ASP A 68 2.22 0.08 9.89
N LYS A 69 2.58 -1.05 9.27
CA LYS A 69 3.90 -1.33 8.74
C LYS A 69 3.89 -1.39 7.21
N GLN A 70 4.98 -0.91 6.61
CA GLN A 70 5.27 -1.21 5.21
C GLN A 70 5.68 -2.68 5.09
N ILE A 71 5.28 -3.30 3.98
CA ILE A 71 5.79 -4.60 3.55
C ILE A 71 6.72 -4.36 2.35
N ASP A 72 7.79 -5.12 2.28
CA ASP A 72 8.69 -5.10 1.12
C ASP A 72 8.42 -6.31 0.23
N LYS A 73 8.45 -6.08 -1.08
CA LYS A 73 8.20 -7.08 -2.11
C LYS A 73 9.31 -7.04 -3.17
N ASP A 74 9.66 -8.22 -3.69
CA ASP A 74 10.73 -8.39 -4.69
C ASP A 74 10.20 -8.10 -6.10
N GLY A 75 10.23 -6.82 -6.46
CA GLY A 75 9.86 -6.33 -7.79
C GLY A 75 8.39 -6.55 -8.17
N PHE A 76 8.02 -6.10 -9.37
CA PHE A 76 6.65 -6.16 -9.86
C PHE A 76 6.12 -7.58 -10.07
N SER A 77 6.99 -8.56 -10.33
CA SER A 77 6.60 -9.96 -10.54
C SER A 77 5.94 -10.57 -9.30
N SER A 78 6.29 -10.12 -8.10
CA SER A 78 5.69 -10.56 -6.84
C SER A 78 4.26 -10.05 -6.60
N LEU A 79 3.72 -9.19 -7.48
CA LEU A 79 2.37 -8.63 -7.35
C LEU A 79 1.29 -9.50 -8.02
N TYR A 80 1.67 -10.50 -8.82
CA TYR A 80 0.75 -11.32 -9.62
C TYR A 80 0.72 -12.81 -9.18
N GLN A 81 1.21 -13.13 -7.98
CA GLN A 81 1.13 -14.48 -7.40
C GLN A 81 -0.23 -14.74 -6.77
#